data_AF-A0A848N0U7-F1
#
_entry.id   AF-A0A848N0U7-F1
#
_cell.length_a   1.000
_cell.length_b   1.000
_cell.length_c   1.000
_cell.angle_alpha   90.00
_cell.angle_beta   90.00
_cell.angle_gamma   90.00
#
_symmetry.space_group_name_H-M   'P 1'
#
loop_
_entity.id
_entity.type
_entity.pdbx_description
1 polymer ?
#
loop_
_entity_poly.entity_id
_entity_poly.type
_entity_poly.pdbx_seq_one_letter_code
_entity_poly.pdbx_strand_id
1 'polypeptide(L)'
;MTKGYVVRLVDLLETKGVVVQLFNGQRWEINKEKAQRFSTFYEGGKPYEVIFAERPTEELFNQIKLVLDKKGSVLARRIQKNLPLKTIKVNDVFRYKIADPKKAALKIYQAIEEQEDQEFARQMIMHWYSNHSDELIKK
;
A
#
# COMPACT_ATOMS: atom_id res chain seq x y z
N MET A 1 20.78 -8.84 -3.77
CA MET A 1 19.87 -9.29 -4.85
C MET A 1 18.43 -9.04 -4.43
N THR A 2 17.71 -8.09 -5.04
CA THR A 2 16.34 -7.73 -4.63
C THR A 2 15.37 -8.89 -4.91
N LYS A 3 15.01 -9.62 -3.85
CA LYS A 3 13.94 -10.64 -3.81
C LYS A 3 12.58 -9.93 -3.85
N GLY A 4 12.22 -9.38 -5.00
CA GLY A 4 10.94 -8.68 -5.22
C GLY A 4 10.11 -9.37 -6.29
N TYR A 5 8.80 -9.45 -6.08
CA TYR A 5 7.81 -9.86 -7.08
C TYR A 5 7.82 -8.90 -8.28
N VAL A 6 7.71 -9.44 -9.50
CA VAL A 6 7.61 -8.66 -10.74
C VAL A 6 6.18 -8.15 -10.87
N VAL A 7 6.00 -6.84 -10.79
CA VAL A 7 4.70 -6.18 -10.97
C VAL A 7 4.35 -6.18 -12.45
N ARG A 8 3.19 -6.74 -12.80
CA ARG A 8 2.62 -6.73 -14.15
C ARG A 8 1.66 -5.55 -14.30
N LEU A 9 1.31 -5.25 -15.55
CA LEU A 9 0.32 -4.21 -15.86
C LEU A 9 -1.01 -4.49 -15.14
N VAL A 10 -1.52 -5.72 -15.21
CA VAL A 10 -2.77 -6.14 -14.57
C VAL A 10 -2.77 -5.84 -13.07
N ASP A 11 -1.64 -6.09 -12.38
CA ASP A 11 -1.53 -5.86 -10.94
C ASP A 11 -1.64 -4.35 -10.60
N LEU A 12 -1.20 -3.46 -11.49
CA LEU A 12 -1.38 -2.01 -11.37
C LEU A 12 -2.82 -1.57 -11.68
N LEU A 13 -3.46 -2.15 -12.70
CA LEU A 13 -4.84 -1.83 -13.08
C LEU A 13 -5.84 -2.18 -11.96
N GLU A 14 -5.57 -3.26 -11.21
CA GLU A 14 -6.41 -3.71 -10.09
C GLU A 14 -6.17 -2.94 -8.78
N THR A 15 -5.10 -2.15 -8.71
CA THR A 15 -4.72 -1.45 -7.48
C THR A 15 -5.18 0.01 -7.56
N LYS A 16 -6.13 0.39 -6.72
CA LYS A 16 -6.70 1.74 -6.69
C LYS A 16 -5.79 2.73 -5.97
N GLY A 17 -5.71 3.95 -6.50
CA GLY A 17 -5.09 5.09 -5.81
C GLY A 17 -3.58 4.93 -5.66
N VAL A 18 -2.94 4.40 -6.70
CA VAL A 18 -1.49 4.24 -6.78
C VAL A 18 -0.92 5.41 -7.56
N VAL A 19 0.14 6.00 -7.04
CA VAL A 19 0.90 7.03 -7.75
C VAL A 19 2.12 6.38 -8.38
N VAL A 20 2.35 6.65 -9.65
CA VAL A 20 3.55 6.18 -10.35
C VAL A 20 4.43 7.36 -10.73
N GLN A 21 5.74 7.15 -10.65
CA GLN A 21 6.73 8.11 -11.11
C GLN A 21 7.47 7.51 -12.30
N LEU A 22 7.51 8.25 -13.41
CA LEU A 22 8.21 7.86 -14.62
C LEU A 22 9.72 8.17 -14.52
N PHE A 23 10.52 7.63 -15.44
CA PHE A 23 11.97 7.95 -15.51
C PHE A 23 12.28 9.43 -15.75
N ASN A 24 11.37 10.17 -16.40
CA ASN A 24 11.49 11.62 -16.61
C ASN A 24 11.07 12.44 -15.37
N GLY A 25 10.72 11.79 -14.25
CA GLY A 25 10.33 12.44 -13.00
C GLY A 25 8.84 12.82 -12.92
N GLN A 26 8.07 12.69 -14.00
CA GLN A 26 6.64 12.99 -13.98
C GLN A 26 5.88 12.02 -13.08
N ARG A 27 4.88 12.54 -12.36
CA ARG A 27 3.99 11.78 -11.49
C ARG A 27 2.61 11.66 -12.10
N TRP A 28 2.06 10.45 -12.00
CA TRP A 28 0.77 10.09 -12.55
C TRP A 28 0.01 9.28 -11.52
N GLU A 29 -1.28 9.56 -11.36
CA GLU A 29 -2.18 8.71 -10.59
C GLU A 29 -2.79 7.66 -11.51
N ILE A 30 -2.74 6.39 -11.12
CA ILE A 30 -3.31 5.28 -11.88
C ILE A 30 -4.74 5.01 -11.41
N ASN A 31 -5.68 5.16 -12.34
CA ASN A 31 -7.10 4.92 -12.18
C ASN A 31 -7.54 3.86 -13.20
N LYS A 32 -7.23 2.59 -12.92
CA LYS A 32 -7.44 1.45 -13.82
C LYS A 32 -6.71 1.68 -15.16
N GLU A 33 -7.44 1.62 -16.26
CA GLU A 33 -6.94 1.75 -17.64
C GLU A 33 -6.43 3.15 -17.97
N LYS A 34 -6.78 4.15 -17.16
CA LYS A 34 -6.39 5.55 -17.37
C LYS A 34 -5.46 6.01 -16.27
N ALA A 35 -4.54 6.88 -16.66
CA ALA A 35 -3.60 7.52 -15.78
C ALA A 35 -3.68 9.04 -15.95
N GLN A 36 -3.70 9.76 -14.85
CA GLN A 36 -3.81 11.22 -14.83
C GLN A 36 -2.53 11.83 -14.30
N ARG A 37 -1.90 12.68 -15.10
CA ARG A 37 -0.71 13.43 -14.70
C ARG A 37 -1.15 14.54 -13.76
N PHE A 38 -0.53 14.59 -12.59
CA PHE A 38 -0.78 15.66 -11.64
C PHE A 38 0.53 16.31 -11.18
N SER A 39 0.41 17.52 -10.68
CA SER A 39 1.46 18.17 -9.89
C SER A 39 0.81 18.94 -8.76
N THR A 40 1.49 18.96 -7.62
CA THR A 40 1.05 19.71 -6.43
C THR A 40 1.68 21.10 -6.48
N PHE A 41 0.84 22.13 -6.39
CA PHE A 41 1.23 23.52 -6.24
C PHE A 41 0.87 24.00 -4.85
N TYR A 42 1.46 25.11 -4.42
CA TYR A 42 1.17 25.73 -3.14
C TYR A 42 0.67 27.14 -3.37
N GLU A 43 -0.56 27.42 -2.95
CA GLU A 43 -1.15 28.75 -2.95
C GLU A 43 -1.50 29.13 -1.51
N GLY A 44 -0.96 30.25 -1.03
CA GLY A 44 -1.15 30.68 0.36
C GLY A 44 -0.72 29.65 1.41
N GLY A 45 0.28 28.81 1.10
CA GLY A 45 0.76 27.74 1.97
C GLY A 45 -0.09 26.46 1.97
N LYS A 46 -1.19 26.42 1.20
CA LYS A 46 -2.04 25.24 1.06
C LYS A 46 -1.68 24.48 -0.22
N PRO A 47 -1.45 23.15 -0.15
CA PRO A 47 -1.24 22.35 -1.35
C PRO A 47 -2.56 22.22 -2.12
N TYR A 48 -2.50 22.39 -3.44
CA TYR A 48 -3.58 22.06 -4.35
C TYR A 48 -3.03 21.27 -5.54
N GLU A 49 -3.80 20.28 -5.99
CA GLU A 49 -3.39 19.40 -7.09
C GLU A 49 -4.00 19.88 -8.40
N VAL A 50 -3.16 19.93 -9.43
CA VAL A 50 -3.56 20.31 -10.78
C VAL A 50 -3.32 19.12 -11.70
N ILE A 51 -4.34 18.75 -12.47
CA ILE A 51 -4.28 17.69 -13.47
C ILE A 51 -3.89 18.32 -14.82
N PHE A 52 -2.89 17.74 -15.47
CA PHE A 52 -2.30 18.29 -16.71
C PHE A 52 -2.57 17.47 -17.95
N ALA A 53 -2.80 16.17 -17.79
CA ALA A 53 -2.96 15.25 -18.91
C ALA A 53 -3.60 13.94 -18.45
N GLU A 54 -4.25 13.26 -19.39
CA GLU A 54 -4.74 11.89 -19.22
C GLU A 54 -4.13 11.02 -20.33
N ARG A 55 -3.69 9.80 -19.98
CA ARG A 55 -3.18 8.80 -20.92
C ARG A 55 -3.55 7.39 -20.50
N PRO A 56 -3.56 6.42 -21.42
CA PRO A 56 -3.70 5.01 -21.06
C PRO A 56 -2.56 4.54 -20.15
N THR A 57 -2.88 3.75 -19.12
CA THR A 57 -1.90 3.19 -18.19
C THR A 57 -0.90 2.29 -18.90
N GLU A 58 -1.33 1.57 -19.94
CA GLU A 58 -0.50 0.68 -20.75
C GLU A 58 0.68 1.41 -21.41
N GLU A 59 0.45 2.59 -21.99
CA GLU A 59 1.48 3.41 -22.64
C GLU A 59 2.57 3.89 -21.66
N LEU A 60 2.17 4.10 -20.40
CA LEU A 60 3.05 4.58 -19.35
C LEU A 60 3.83 3.47 -18.67
N PHE A 61 3.31 2.24 -18.67
CA PHE A 61 3.83 1.14 -17.86
C PHE A 61 5.33 0.89 -18.06
N ASN A 62 5.79 0.92 -19.31
CA ASN A 62 7.21 0.72 -19.65
C ASN A 62 8.13 1.87 -19.21
N GLN A 63 7.55 3.04 -18.93
CA GLN A 63 8.25 4.25 -18.50
C GLN A 63 8.25 4.42 -16.97
N ILE A 64 7.51 3.57 -16.24
CA ILE A 64 7.44 3.62 -14.77
C ILE A 64 8.78 3.25 -14.16
N LYS A 65 9.31 4.19 -13.36
CA LYS A 65 10.50 4.01 -12.52
C LYS A 65 10.11 3.58 -11.12
N LEU A 66 9.11 4.22 -10.52
CA LEU A 66 8.66 3.94 -9.15
C LEU A 66 7.14 3.80 -9.10
N VAL A 67 6.69 2.96 -8.18
CA VAL A 67 5.29 2.87 -7.74
C VAL A 67 5.25 3.27 -6.28
N LEU A 68 4.36 4.19 -5.95
CA LEU A 68 4.21 4.83 -4.66
C LEU A 68 2.81 4.55 -4.11
N ASP A 69 2.70 4.42 -2.79
CA ASP A 69 1.41 4.49 -2.11
C ASP A 69 0.91 5.94 -2.02
N LYS A 70 -0.32 6.13 -1.51
CA LYS A 70 -0.90 7.47 -1.27
C LYS A 70 -0.11 8.31 -0.27
N LYS A 71 0.74 7.71 0.56
CA LYS A 71 1.58 8.38 1.55
C LYS A 71 2.98 8.72 0.99
N GLY A 72 3.27 8.36 -0.26
CA GLY A 72 4.57 8.56 -0.90
C GLY A 72 5.62 7.48 -0.63
N SER A 73 5.25 6.38 0.04
CA SER A 73 6.14 5.24 0.29
C SER A 73 6.35 4.44 -0.99
N VAL A 74 7.58 4.02 -1.26
CA VAL A 74 7.89 3.24 -2.47
C VAL A 74 7.48 1.77 -2.30
N LEU A 75 6.56 1.31 -3.14
CA LEU A 75 6.07 -0.07 -3.21
C LEU A 75 6.90 -0.91 -4.19
N ALA A 76 7.17 -0.36 -5.37
CA ALA A 76 7.94 -1.05 -6.41
C ALA A 76 8.89 -0.09 -7.12
N ARG A 77 10.00 -0.63 -7.64
CA ARG A 77 10.96 0.11 -8.46
C ARG A 77 11.41 -0.67 -9.68
N ARG A 78 11.69 0.08 -10.75
CA ARG A 78 12.36 -0.38 -11.94
C ARG A 78 13.74 0.28 -11.99
N ILE A 79 14.80 -0.53 -12.03
CA ILE A 79 16.17 -0.04 -11.93
C ILE A 79 16.56 0.77 -13.17
N GLN A 80 16.21 0.28 -14.35
CA GLN A 80 16.48 0.92 -15.64
C GLN A 80 15.34 0.66 -16.63
N LYS A 81 15.30 1.44 -17.71
CA LYS A 81 14.36 1.19 -18.82
C LYS A 81 14.51 -0.26 -19.31
N ASN A 82 13.42 -0.88 -19.72
CA ASN A 82 13.35 -2.27 -20.22
C ASN A 82 13.64 -3.39 -19.21
N LEU A 83 13.95 -3.09 -17.94
CA LEU A 83 13.93 -4.12 -16.89
C LEU A 83 12.54 -4.27 -16.27
N PRO A 84 12.25 -5.43 -15.66
CA PRO A 84 11.01 -5.63 -14.91
C PRO A 84 10.88 -4.67 -13.72
N LEU A 85 9.67 -4.17 -13.53
CA LEU A 85 9.27 -3.44 -12.33
C LEU A 85 9.16 -4.45 -11.18
N LYS A 86 9.93 -4.27 -10.10
CA LYS A 86 9.96 -5.20 -8.96
C LYS A 86 9.55 -4.52 -7.67
N THR A 87 8.73 -5.21 -6.87
CA THR A 87 8.41 -4.80 -5.50
C THR A 87 9.67 -4.71 -4.65
N ILE A 88 9.66 -3.81 -3.67
CA ILE A 88 10.80 -3.62 -2.76
C ILE A 88 10.72 -4.60 -1.59
N LYS A 89 9.51 -4.95 -1.14
CA LYS A 89 9.28 -5.90 -0.05
C LYS A 89 8.79 -7.24 -0.59
N VAL A 90 9.16 -8.33 0.10
CA VAL A 90 8.73 -9.70 -0.26
C VAL A 90 7.23 -9.92 0.02
N ASN A 91 6.65 -9.20 0.99
CA ASN A 91 5.24 -9.31 1.42
C ASN A 91 4.42 -8.08 0.98
N ASP A 92 4.47 -7.76 -0.31
CA ASP A 92 3.89 -6.51 -0.80
C ASP A 92 2.40 -6.62 -1.16
N VAL A 93 1.74 -5.47 -1.23
CA VAL A 93 0.28 -5.28 -1.47
C VAL A 93 -0.23 -6.05 -2.70
N PHE A 94 0.66 -6.33 -3.66
CA PHE A 94 0.39 -7.10 -4.88
C PHE A 94 0.25 -8.62 -4.66
N ARG A 95 0.75 -9.20 -3.54
CA ARG A 95 0.63 -10.64 -3.23
C ARG A 95 -0.73 -11.04 -2.68
N TYR A 96 -1.41 -10.16 -1.96
CA TYR A 96 -2.62 -10.53 -1.21
C TYR A 96 -3.84 -10.82 -2.08
N LYS A 97 -3.80 -10.48 -3.38
CA LYS A 97 -4.95 -10.66 -4.28
C LYS A 97 -4.93 -11.93 -5.13
N ILE A 98 -3.79 -12.66 -5.19
CA ILE A 98 -3.65 -13.85 -6.05
C ILE A 98 -4.13 -15.13 -5.34
N ALA A 99 -4.32 -15.11 -4.02
CA ALA A 99 -4.97 -16.22 -3.32
C ALA A 99 -6.49 -16.07 -3.43
N ASP A 100 -7.08 -16.83 -4.36
CA ASP A 100 -8.46 -17.32 -4.39
C ASP A 100 -9.40 -16.64 -3.36
N PRO A 101 -10.40 -15.82 -3.78
CA PRO A 101 -11.19 -14.97 -2.87
C PRO A 101 -11.82 -15.72 -1.69
N LYS A 102 -12.09 -17.03 -1.82
CA LYS A 102 -12.55 -17.89 -0.72
C LYS A 102 -11.48 -18.13 0.36
N LYS A 103 -10.20 -18.26 -0.01
CA LYS A 103 -9.08 -18.43 0.93
C LYS A 103 -8.65 -17.10 1.57
N ALA A 104 -8.80 -15.99 0.86
CA ALA A 104 -8.57 -14.65 1.42
C ALA A 104 -9.61 -14.31 2.51
N ALA A 105 -10.89 -14.59 2.26
CA ALA A 105 -11.94 -14.41 3.26
C ALA A 105 -11.68 -15.26 4.52
N LEU A 106 -11.33 -16.55 4.36
CA LEU A 106 -11.06 -17.45 5.49
C LEU A 106 -9.89 -16.95 6.36
N LYS A 107 -8.83 -16.42 5.74
CA LYS A 107 -7.68 -15.85 6.46
C LYS A 107 -7.97 -14.50 7.11
N ILE A 108 -8.86 -13.69 6.53
CA ILE A 108 -9.32 -12.45 7.16
C ILE A 108 -10.14 -12.78 8.40
N TYR A 109 -11.06 -13.77 8.33
CA TYR A 109 -11.78 -14.23 9.52
C TYR A 109 -10.83 -14.78 10.60
N GLN A 110 -9.85 -15.61 10.23
CA GLN A 110 -8.83 -16.08 11.18
C GLN A 110 -8.01 -14.94 11.80
N ALA A 111 -7.66 -13.90 11.03
CA ALA A 111 -6.94 -12.74 11.55
C ALA A 111 -7.80 -11.85 12.45
N ILE A 112 -9.12 -11.77 12.21
CA ILE A 112 -10.07 -11.09 13.08
C ILE A 112 -10.23 -11.88 14.39
N GLU A 113 -10.36 -13.20 14.31
CA GLU A 113 -10.46 -14.08 15.48
C GLU A 113 -9.20 -14.02 16.35
N GLU A 114 -8.00 -14.03 15.74
CA GLU A 114 -6.74 -13.81 16.46
C GLU A 114 -6.62 -12.40 17.08
N GLN A 115 -7.18 -11.37 16.45
CA GLN A 115 -7.25 -10.02 17.03
C GLN A 115 -8.23 -9.95 18.20
N GLU A 116 -9.40 -10.56 18.07
CA GLU A 116 -10.42 -10.62 19.13
C GLU A 116 -9.91 -11.42 20.34
N ASP A 117 -9.20 -12.53 20.12
CA ASP A 117 -8.57 -13.30 21.19
C ASP A 117 -7.45 -12.52 21.89
N GLN A 118 -6.66 -11.73 21.14
CA GLN A 118 -5.64 -10.86 21.73
C GLN A 118 -6.24 -9.67 22.49
N GLU A 119 -7.35 -9.11 22.01
CA GLU A 119 -8.09 -8.05 22.70
C GLU A 119 -8.77 -8.58 23.96
N PHE A 120 -9.34 -9.79 23.91
CA PHE A 120 -9.91 -10.46 25.07
C PHE A 120 -8.84 -10.81 26.10
N ALA A 121 -7.69 -11.36 25.69
CA ALA A 121 -6.56 -11.61 26.56
C ALA A 121 -6.02 -10.31 27.20
N ARG A 122 -5.96 -9.21 26.43
CA ARG A 122 -5.61 -7.89 26.97
C ARG A 122 -6.63 -7.38 27.98
N GLN A 123 -7.93 -7.53 27.71
CA GLN A 123 -8.98 -7.14 28.65
C GLN A 123 -8.94 -7.97 29.93
N MET A 124 -8.73 -9.29 29.83
CA MET A 124 -8.52 -10.16 31.00
C MET A 124 -7.30 -9.76 31.82
N ILE A 125 -6.17 -9.46 31.17
CA ILE A 125 -4.95 -8.99 31.84
C ILE A 125 -5.24 -7.65 32.54
N MET A 126 -5.85 -6.68 31.85
CA MET A 126 -6.19 -5.38 32.43
C MET A 126 -7.16 -5.51 33.61
N HIS A 127 -8.17 -6.40 33.51
CA HIS A 127 -9.13 -6.66 34.58
C HIS A 127 -8.50 -7.37 35.79
N TRP A 128 -7.51 -8.24 35.55
CA TRP A 128 -6.75 -8.89 36.61
C TRP A 128 -5.89 -7.88 37.38
N TYR A 129 -5.16 -7.01 36.67
CA TYR A 129 -4.35 -5.97 37.27
C TYR A 129 -5.16 -4.86 37.94
N SER A 130 -6.35 -4.51 37.43
CA SER A 130 -7.23 -3.51 38.07
C SER A 130 -7.87 -4.03 39.36
N ASN A 131 -8.11 -5.34 39.48
CA ASN A 131 -8.68 -5.95 40.67
C ASN A 131 -7.64 -6.23 41.78
N HIS A 132 -6.35 -6.31 41.44
CA HIS A 132 -5.27 -6.56 42.40
C HIS A 132 -4.38 -5.34 42.67
N SER A 133 -4.64 -4.18 42.03
CA SER A 133 -3.90 -2.94 42.31
C SER A 133 -4.24 -2.31 43.66
N ASP A 134 -5.41 -2.62 44.24
CA ASP A 134 -5.80 -2.12 45.58
C ASP A 134 -5.11 -2.85 46.74
N GLU A 135 -4.56 -4.05 46.51
CA GLU A 135 -3.77 -4.77 47.54
C GLU A 135 -2.31 -4.31 47.61
N LEU A 136 -1.79 -3.65 46.57
CA LEU A 136 -0.39 -3.21 46.51
C LEU A 136 -0.16 -1.78 47.03
N ILE A 137 -1.23 -1.06 47.43
CA ILE A 137 -1.13 0.25 48.08
C ILE A 137 -1.83 0.21 49.46
N LYS A 138 -1.46 -0.74 50.32
CA LYS A 138 -1.52 -0.51 51.76
C LYS A 138 -0.20 -0.96 52.40
N LYS A 139 0.46 0.06 52.97
CA LYS A 139 1.71 0.05 53.75
C LYS A 139 1.83 -1.10 54.72
#